data_AF-A0A9P0P2W1-F1
#
_entry.id   AF-A0A9P0P2W1-F1
#
_cell.length_a   1.000
_cell.length_b   1.000
_cell.length_c   1.000
_cell.angle_alpha   90.00
_cell.angle_beta   90.00
_cell.angle_gamma   90.00
#
_symmetry.space_group_name_H-M   'P 1'
#
loop_
_entity.id
_entity.type
_entity.pdbx_description
1 polymer ?
#
loop_
_entity_poly.entity_id
_entity_poly.type
_entity_poly.pdbx_seq_one_letter_code
_entity_poly.pdbx_strand_id
1 'polypeptide(L)' 'MNSTIFGELLALAISPKQRLFATLRYLASGLTFEGLKFETAIAAQTLGHIIIETCEAIIKVLKKYLK' A
#
# COMPACT_ATOMS: atom_id res chain seq x y z
N MET A 1 -15.36 -19.76 -2.73
CA MET A 1 -15.34 -18.41 -2.13
C MET A 1 -13.88 -18.14 -1.82
N ASN A 2 -13.19 -17.53 -2.78
CA ASN A 2 -11.73 -17.65 -2.91
C ASN A 2 -11.04 -16.72 -1.91
N SER A 3 -9.96 -17.20 -1.31
CA SER A 3 -9.09 -16.48 -0.37
C SER A 3 -8.65 -15.08 -0.84
N THR A 4 -8.73 -14.81 -2.14
CA THR A 4 -8.48 -13.49 -2.76
C THR A 4 -9.48 -12.40 -2.35
N ILE A 5 -10.78 -12.73 -2.21
CA ILE A 5 -11.84 -11.73 -1.92
C ILE A 5 -11.68 -11.19 -0.48
N PHE A 6 -11.18 -12.01 0.44
CA PHE A 6 -10.96 -11.60 1.83
C PHE A 6 -9.83 -10.55 1.95
N GLY A 7 -8.80 -10.67 1.12
CA GLY A 7 -7.70 -9.70 1.04
C GLY A 7 -8.17 -8.33 0.52
N GLU A 8 -9.07 -8.32 -0.47
CA GLU A 8 -9.67 -7.09 -1.01
C GLU A 8 -10.60 -6.39 -0.01
N LEU A 9 -11.40 -7.15 0.75
CA LEU A 9 -12.27 -6.61 1.80
C LEU A 9 -11.49 -5.97 2.96
N LEU A 10 -10.34 -6.56 3.33
CA LEU A 10 -9.47 -5.98 4.36
C LEU A 10 -8.77 -4.70 3.86
N ALA A 11 -8.40 -4.64 2.57
CA ALA A 11 -7.82 -3.44 1.97
C ALA A 11 -8.80 -2.26 1.94
N LEU A 12 -10.11 -2.52 1.86
CA LEU A 12 -11.15 -1.50 1.98
C LEU A 12 -11.30 -0.96 3.42
N ALA A 13 -10.97 -1.75 4.44
CA ALA A 13 -10.97 -1.31 5.83
C ALA A 13 -9.74 -0.44 6.19
N ILE A 14 -8.68 -0.52 5.39
CA ILE A 14 -7.48 0.30 5.59
C ILE A 14 -7.75 1.69 5.05
N SER A 15 -7.80 2.66 5.98
CA SER A 15 -8.06 4.06 5.65
C SER A 15 -7.07 4.56 4.58
N PRO A 16 -7.50 5.42 3.63
CA PRO A 16 -6.61 5.99 2.61
C PRO A 16 -5.33 6.62 3.19
N LYS A 17 -5.44 7.20 4.40
CA LYS A 17 -4.31 7.74 5.16
C LYS A 17 -3.29 6.67 5.56
N GLN A 18 -3.74 5.49 5.99
CA GLN A 18 -2.85 4.38 6.34
C GLN A 18 -2.19 3.78 5.11
N ARG A 19 -2.93 3.66 4.00
CA ARG A 19 -2.38 3.23 2.70
C ARG A 19 -1.23 4.15 2.27
N LEU A 20 -1.49 5.46 2.30
CA LEU A 20 -0.49 6.47 1.96
C LEU A 20 0.70 6.45 2.91
N PHE A 21 0.48 6.33 4.22
CA PHE A 21 1.55 6.23 5.21
C PHE A 21 2.43 5.00 4.98
N ALA A 22 1.84 3.83 4.73
CA ALA A 22 2.58 2.60 4.45
C ALA A 22 3.44 2.74 3.19
N THR A 23 2.89 3.31 2.11
CA THR A 23 3.65 3.58 0.88
C THR A 23 4.80 4.55 1.12
N LEU A 24 4.56 5.68 1.79
CA LEU A 24 5.62 6.64 2.10
C LEU A 24 6.70 6.04 3.00
N ARG A 25 6.30 5.23 3.99
CA ARG A 25 7.23 4.51 4.86
C ARG A 25 8.07 3.52 4.06
N TYR A 26 7.47 2.74 3.17
CA TYR A 26 8.18 1.83 2.27
C TYR A 26 9.21 2.56 1.41
N LEU A 27 8.82 3.68 0.80
CA LEU A 27 9.71 4.50 -0.04
C LEU A 27 10.83 5.17 0.76
N ALA A 28 10.56 5.64 1.98
CA ALA A 28 11.54 6.34 2.82
C ALA A 28 12.50 5.38 3.53
N SER A 29 12.02 4.22 3.97
CA SER A 29 12.81 3.26 4.74
C SER A 29 13.48 2.19 3.88
N GLY A 30 12.99 1.92 2.66
CA GLY A 30 13.53 0.87 1.78
C GLY A 30 13.38 -0.56 2.32
N LEU A 31 12.52 -0.75 3.32
CA LEU A 31 12.29 -2.04 3.97
C LEU A 31 11.48 -2.99 3.07
N THR A 32 11.71 -4.30 3.22
CA THR A 32 10.84 -5.31 2.59
C THR A 32 9.44 -5.29 3.20
N PHE A 33 8.44 -5.81 2.47
CA PHE A 33 7.06 -5.90 2.98
C PHE A 33 6.96 -6.67 4.31
N GLU A 34 7.82 -7.67 4.51
CA GLU A 34 7.93 -8.42 5.76
C GLU A 34 8.44 -7.58 6.94
N GLY A 35 9.30 -6.59 6.70
CA GLY A 35 9.71 -5.63 7.73
C GLY A 35 8.59 -4.62 8.01
N LEU A 36 7.94 -4.14 6.96
CA LEU A 36 6.89 -3.14 7.04
C LEU A 36 5.62 -3.63 7.76
N LYS A 37 5.38 -4.95 7.76
CA LYS A 37 4.24 -5.56 8.48
C LYS A 37 4.27 -5.27 9.97
N PHE A 38 5.47 -5.20 10.57
CA PHE A 38 5.62 -4.95 12.00
C PHE A 38 5.36 -3.49 12.36
N GLU A 39 5.71 -2.55 11.47
CA GLU A 39 5.46 -1.13 11.69
C GLU A 39 4.00 -0.73 11.43
N THR A 40 3.39 -1.35 10.43
CA THR A 40 2.04 -0.97 9.96
C THR A 40 0.93 -1.85 10.52
N ALA A 41 1.27 -3.00 11.12
CA ALA A 41 0.34 -4.06 11.52
C ALA A 41 -0.55 -4.59 10.37
N ILE A 42 -0.08 -4.46 9.12
CA ILE A 42 -0.76 -4.94 7.92
C ILE A 42 -0.01 -6.15 7.38
N ALA A 43 -0.73 -7.18 6.92
CA ALA A 43 -0.10 -8.34 6.31
C ALA A 43 0.76 -7.96 5.09
N ALA A 44 1.94 -8.57 4.96
CA ALA A 44 2.89 -8.29 3.88
C ALA A 44 2.27 -8.47 2.47
N GLN A 45 1.38 -9.46 2.32
CA GLN A 45 0.63 -9.67 1.07
C GLN A 45 -0.26 -8.47 0.73
N THR A 46 -1.03 -7.98 1.71
CA THR A 46 -1.91 -6.81 1.55
C THR A 46 -1.10 -5.53 1.32
N LEU A 47 0.06 -5.39 1.98
CA LEU A 47 0.99 -4.29 1.75
C LEU A 47 1.49 -4.25 0.31
N GLY A 48 1.85 -5.40 -0.27
CA GLY A 48 2.26 -5.47 -1.67
C GLY A 48 1.21 -4.89 -2.62
N HIS A 49 -0.05 -5.30 -2.45
CA HIS A 49 -1.17 -4.76 -3.24
C HIS A 49 -1.36 -3.25 -3.01
N ILE A 50 -1.47 -2.83 -1.74
CA ILE A 50 -1.76 -1.43 -1.39
C ILE A 50 -0.65 -0.49 -1.85
N ILE A 51 0.61 -0.88 -1.67
CA ILE A 51 1.76 -0.04 -2.02
C ILE A 51 1.82 0.20 -3.53
N ILE A 52 1.67 -0.87 -4.32
CA ILE A 52 1.65 -0.78 -5.79
C ILE A 52 0.51 0.13 -6.24
N GLU A 53 -0.73 -0.12 -5.79
CA GLU A 53 -1.90 0.69 -6.16
C GLU A 53 -1.72 2.17 -5.78
N THR A 54 -1.15 2.44 -4.61
CA THR A 54 -0.94 3.83 -4.13
C THR A 54 0.17 4.51 -4.93
N CYS A 55 1.25 3.80 -5.27
CA CYS A 55 2.30 4.31 -6.15
C CYS A 55 1.74 4.65 -7.54
N GLU A 56 0.92 3.78 -8.13
CA GLU A 56 0.26 4.06 -9.41
C GLU A 56 -0.65 5.28 -9.34
N ALA A 57 -1.44 5.42 -8.27
CA ALA A 57 -2.28 6.58 -8.04
C ALA A 57 -1.45 7.87 -7.92
N ILE A 58 -0.35 7.84 -7.17
CA ILE A 58 0.59 8.96 -7.03
C ILE A 58 1.18 9.33 -8.40
N ILE A 59 1.69 8.36 -9.15
CA ILE A 59 2.26 8.58 -10.49
C ILE A 59 1.21 9.16 -11.41
N LYS A 60 -0.02 8.65 -11.41
CA LYS A 60 -1.12 9.15 -12.25
C LYS A 60 -1.46 10.61 -11.96
N VAL A 61 -1.44 11.00 -10.68
CA VAL A 61 -1.68 12.39 -10.25
C VAL A 61 -0.48 13.28 -10.60
N LEU A 62 0.74 12.86 -10.23
CA LEU A 62 1.98 13.63 -10.45
C LEU A 62 2.35 13.74 -11.93
N LYS A 63 2.04 12.76 -12.76
CA LYS A 63 2.26 12.80 -14.22
C LYS A 63 1.54 13.96 -14.89
N LYS A 64 0.47 14.49 -14.29
CA LYS A 64 -0.19 15.72 -14.77
C LYS A 64 0.62 17.00 -14.49
N TYR A 65 1.55 16.96 -13.54
CA TYR A 65 2.37 18.09 -13.11
C TYR A 65 3.82 18.02 -13.62
N LEU A 66 4.29 16.82 -14.00
CA LEU A 66 5.56 16.63 -14.68
C LEU A 66 5.39 17.09 -16.14
N LYS A 67 5.96 18.26 -16.45
CA LYS A 67 5.90 18.94 -17.75
C LYS A 67 7.09 18.56 -18.61
#